data_AF-A0A8J7ZZI4-F1
#
_entry.id   AF-A0A8J7ZZI4-F1
#
_cell.length_a   1.000
_cell.length_b   1.000
_cell.length_c   1.000
_cell.angle_alpha   90.00
_cell.angle_beta   90.00
_cell.angle_gamma   90.00
#
_symmetry.space_group_name_H-M   'P 1'
#
loop_
_entity.id
_entity.type
_entity.pdbx_description
1 polymer ?
#
loop_
_entity_poly.entity_id
_entity_poly.type
_entity_poly.pdbx_seq_one_letter_code
_entity_poly.pdbx_strand_id
1 'polypeptide(L)'
;MTESQAAVADTREFEFVLQFDAGADKLMDVFRQHESLSVWSSAIFVGDDHMWRLDHAKGTPEALNAFDEVFLDEDRCNECFDVVSCDTTRTYHMLDRGESSRTVYTLRRELSGCQSLPSFLHRHVSEGTIFESRRTGNEYRWRVLYPGSNPIGEVYDKIESSLRDGVTLSVSHITSAGNWKATERVATNFSPQQWRVLKAAVTHGYYERPREVSVKDLASILDEPRSTVQYQLRTAEDRIVSQFVEETL
;
A
#
# COMPACT_ATOMS: atom_id res chain seq x y z
N MET A 1 21.11 -2.35 -42.73
CA MET A 1 20.94 -2.99 -41.40
C MET A 1 19.85 -2.25 -40.69
N THR A 2 18.63 -2.74 -40.81
CA THR A 2 17.43 -2.20 -40.17
C THR A 2 17.42 -2.72 -38.75
N GLU A 3 17.57 -1.82 -37.78
CA GLU A 3 17.27 -2.12 -36.38
C GLU A 3 15.80 -2.54 -36.29
N SER A 4 15.58 -3.83 -36.02
CA SER A 4 14.30 -4.31 -35.58
C SER A 4 14.03 -3.66 -34.22
N GLN A 5 13.16 -2.66 -34.17
CA GLN A 5 12.51 -2.27 -32.92
C GLN A 5 11.88 -3.55 -32.36
N ALA A 6 12.50 -4.15 -31.35
CA ALA A 6 11.85 -5.19 -30.58
C ALA A 6 10.55 -4.59 -30.07
N ALA A 7 9.42 -5.19 -30.45
CA ALA A 7 8.14 -4.81 -29.86
C ALA A 7 8.31 -4.97 -28.34
N VAL A 8 8.21 -3.86 -27.61
CA VAL A 8 8.18 -3.90 -26.15
C VAL A 8 7.04 -4.85 -25.81
N ALA A 9 7.33 -5.93 -25.09
CA ALA A 9 6.30 -6.86 -24.67
C ALA A 9 5.19 -6.06 -23.97
N ASP A 10 3.92 -6.33 -24.32
CA ASP A 10 2.79 -5.60 -23.75
C ASP A 10 2.89 -5.60 -22.22
N THR A 11 2.97 -4.42 -21.61
CA THR A 11 3.07 -4.31 -20.15
C THR A 11 1.74 -4.71 -19.52
N ARG A 12 1.81 -5.64 -18.57
CA ARG A 12 0.63 -6.13 -17.85
C ARG A 12 0.68 -5.75 -16.39
N GLU A 13 -0.50 -5.65 -15.81
CA GLU A 13 -0.70 -5.38 -14.40
C GLU A 13 -1.46 -6.52 -13.74
N PHE A 14 -1.09 -6.83 -12.50
CA PHE A 14 -1.93 -7.63 -11.63
C PHE A 14 -1.91 -7.05 -10.21
N GLU A 15 -3.02 -7.30 -9.51
CA GLU A 15 -3.22 -6.86 -8.13
C GLU A 15 -3.60 -8.05 -7.24
N PHE A 16 -2.96 -8.09 -6.08
CA PHE A 16 -3.22 -9.06 -5.03
C PHE A 16 -3.31 -8.35 -3.68
N VAL A 17 -4.10 -8.95 -2.78
CA VAL A 17 -4.35 -8.43 -1.45
C VAL A 17 -4.07 -9.53 -0.46
N LEU A 18 -3.13 -9.28 0.45
CA LEU A 18 -2.93 -10.09 1.64
C LEU A 18 -3.80 -9.51 2.76
N GLN A 19 -4.58 -10.34 3.42
CA GLN A 19 -5.34 -9.97 4.62
C GLN A 19 -4.75 -10.71 5.82
N PHE A 20 -4.64 -10.01 6.94
CA PHE A 20 -3.97 -10.52 8.14
C PHE A 20 -4.94 -10.59 9.30
N ASP A 21 -5.06 -11.76 9.93
CA ASP A 21 -5.77 -11.94 11.19
C ASP A 21 -5.04 -11.25 12.36
N ALA A 22 -5.77 -11.00 13.45
CA ALA A 22 -5.20 -10.35 14.62
C ALA A 22 -4.10 -11.25 15.23
N GLY A 23 -2.93 -10.67 15.50
CA GLY A 23 -1.77 -11.40 16.03
C GLY A 23 -0.96 -12.15 14.96
N ALA A 24 -1.41 -12.19 13.71
CA ALA A 24 -0.69 -12.87 12.62
C ALA A 24 0.54 -12.08 12.16
N ASP A 25 0.55 -10.75 12.32
CA ASP A 25 1.68 -9.89 11.99
C ASP A 25 1.72 -8.63 12.86
N LYS A 26 2.82 -8.41 13.60
CA LYS A 26 2.95 -7.26 14.52
C LYS A 26 2.80 -5.91 13.82
N LEU A 27 3.29 -5.77 12.59
CA LEU A 27 3.17 -4.49 11.87
C LEU A 27 1.72 -4.28 11.45
N MET A 28 1.07 -5.31 10.89
CA MET A 28 -0.35 -5.23 10.53
C MET A 28 -1.26 -5.03 11.74
N ASP A 29 -0.90 -5.54 12.91
CA ASP A 29 -1.62 -5.26 14.16
C ASP A 29 -1.59 -3.76 14.52
N VAL A 30 -0.49 -3.05 14.26
CA VAL A 30 -0.45 -1.57 14.41
C VAL A 30 -1.46 -0.90 13.48
N PHE A 31 -1.53 -1.31 12.21
CA PHE A 31 -2.53 -0.78 11.26
C PHE A 31 -3.98 -1.10 11.67
N ARG A 32 -4.22 -2.26 12.30
CA ARG A 32 -5.55 -2.62 12.84
C ARG A 32 -5.93 -1.78 14.06
N GLN A 33 -4.97 -1.42 14.91
CA GLN A 33 -5.18 -0.62 16.12
C GLN A 33 -5.33 0.87 15.80
N HIS A 34 -4.75 1.34 14.71
CA HIS A 34 -4.74 2.75 14.32
C HIS A 34 -5.39 2.97 12.96
N GLU A 35 -6.69 3.28 12.94
CA GLU A 35 -7.45 3.52 11.70
C GLU A 35 -6.91 4.66 10.84
N SER A 36 -6.19 5.61 11.44
CA SER A 36 -5.55 6.73 10.76
C SER A 36 -4.28 6.33 9.99
N LEU A 37 -3.70 5.17 10.30
CA LEU A 37 -2.43 4.73 9.74
C LEU A 37 -2.62 4.15 8.34
N SER A 38 -1.86 4.68 7.40
CA SER A 38 -1.73 4.15 6.06
C SER A 38 -0.29 4.27 5.57
N VAL A 39 0.17 3.29 4.81
CA VAL A 39 1.48 3.33 4.16
C VAL A 39 1.32 3.04 2.69
N TRP A 40 1.96 3.87 1.88
CA TRP A 40 2.16 3.64 0.46
C TRP A 40 3.62 3.36 0.20
N SER A 41 3.90 2.38 -0.64
CA SER A 41 5.27 2.02 -0.93
C SER A 41 5.49 1.78 -2.42
N SER A 42 6.65 2.17 -2.91
CA SER A 42 7.14 1.82 -4.23
C SER A 42 8.46 1.07 -4.08
N ALA A 43 8.64 -0.02 -4.82
CA ALA A 43 9.86 -0.80 -4.76
C ALA A 43 10.31 -1.26 -6.14
N ILE A 44 11.63 -1.34 -6.30
CA ILE A 44 12.30 -1.87 -7.49
C ILE A 44 13.43 -2.81 -7.06
N PHE A 45 13.72 -3.78 -7.91
CA PHE A 45 14.95 -4.57 -7.80
C PHE A 45 16.06 -3.90 -8.58
N VAL A 46 17.26 -3.91 -8.01
CA VAL A 46 18.49 -3.39 -8.64
C VAL A 46 19.45 -4.56 -8.72
N GLY A 47 19.53 -5.19 -9.89
CA GLY A 47 20.21 -6.49 -10.02
C GLY A 47 19.46 -7.61 -9.29
N ASP A 48 20.20 -8.65 -8.90
CA ASP A 48 19.62 -9.89 -8.34
C ASP A 48 19.54 -9.90 -6.80
N ASP A 49 20.24 -8.98 -6.13
CA ASP A 49 20.51 -9.05 -4.69
C ASP A 49 20.13 -7.77 -3.92
N HIS A 50 19.75 -6.68 -4.61
CA HIS A 50 19.34 -5.43 -3.98
C HIS A 50 17.89 -5.06 -4.30
N MET A 51 17.19 -4.56 -3.29
CA MET A 51 15.88 -3.94 -3.46
C MET A 51 15.88 -2.57 -2.82
N TRP A 52 15.42 -1.58 -3.57
CA TRP A 52 15.21 -0.22 -3.09
C TRP A 52 13.72 -0.02 -2.92
N ARG A 53 13.35 0.57 -1.80
CA ARG A 53 11.95 0.85 -1.49
C ARG A 53 11.82 2.22 -0.85
N LEU A 54 10.75 2.91 -1.22
CA LEU A 54 10.34 4.16 -0.62
C LEU A 54 8.97 3.96 0.01
N ASP A 55 8.85 4.29 1.28
CA ASP A 55 7.64 4.16 2.08
C ASP A 55 7.17 5.54 2.54
N HIS A 56 5.91 5.87 2.26
CA HIS A 56 5.24 7.08 2.74
C HIS A 56 4.12 6.70 3.70
N ALA A 57 4.35 6.94 4.99
CA ALA A 57 3.37 6.72 6.04
C ALA A 57 2.57 7.99 6.33
N LYS A 58 1.28 7.84 6.60
CA LYS A 58 0.36 8.88 7.08
C LYS A 58 -0.38 8.35 8.31
N GLY A 59 -0.56 9.18 9.33
CA GLY A 59 -1.25 8.81 10.56
C GLY A 59 -1.24 9.91 11.60
N THR A 60 -1.90 9.68 12.74
CA THR A 60 -1.72 10.55 13.92
C THR A 60 -0.32 10.37 14.51
N PRO A 61 0.18 11.31 15.35
CA PRO A 61 1.48 11.16 16.00
C PRO A 61 1.64 9.85 16.77
N GLU A 62 0.58 9.41 17.47
CA GLU A 62 0.57 8.15 18.23
C GLU A 62 0.70 6.95 17.30
N ALA A 63 -0.07 6.94 16.20
CA ALA A 63 -0.03 5.88 15.21
C ALA A 63 1.34 5.78 14.52
N LEU A 64 1.95 6.93 14.21
CA LEU A 64 3.26 6.97 13.57
C LEU A 64 4.39 6.56 14.52
N ASN A 65 4.28 6.83 15.81
CA ASN A 65 5.25 6.35 16.79
C ASN A 65 5.18 4.82 16.95
N ALA A 66 3.98 4.25 17.06
CA ALA A 66 3.80 2.80 17.08
C ALA A 66 4.28 2.14 15.77
N PHE A 67 4.06 2.81 14.63
CA PHE A 67 4.61 2.39 13.35
C PHE A 67 6.14 2.42 13.35
N ASP A 68 6.78 3.50 13.79
CA ASP A 68 8.24 3.64 13.81
C ASP A 68 8.91 2.53 14.65
N GLU A 69 8.33 2.18 15.81
CA GLU A 69 8.84 1.13 16.70
C GLU A 69 8.91 -0.25 16.04
N VAL A 70 7.95 -0.56 15.16
CA VAL A 70 7.83 -1.88 14.54
C VAL A 70 8.41 -1.91 13.13
N PHE A 71 8.25 -0.83 12.37
CA PHE A 71 8.67 -0.76 10.98
C PHE A 71 10.19 -0.61 10.83
N LEU A 72 10.83 0.14 11.74
CA LEU A 72 12.27 0.42 11.68
C LEU A 72 13.12 -0.64 12.39
N ASP A 73 12.49 -1.71 12.89
CA ASP A 73 13.19 -2.87 13.46
C ASP A 73 13.91 -3.64 12.35
N GLU A 74 15.25 -3.58 12.34
CA GLU A 74 16.10 -4.24 11.33
C GLU A 74 16.16 -5.76 11.51
N ASP A 75 15.92 -6.26 12.73
CA ASP A 75 15.92 -7.69 13.06
C ASP A 75 14.64 -8.39 12.57
N ARG A 76 13.65 -7.62 12.09
CA ARG A 76 12.37 -8.13 11.60
C ARG A 76 12.15 -7.83 10.12
N CYS A 77 11.61 -8.82 9.40
CA CYS A 77 11.11 -8.60 8.05
C CYS A 77 9.65 -8.16 8.08
N ASN A 78 9.37 -6.96 7.57
CA ASN A 78 7.99 -6.45 7.45
C ASN A 78 7.22 -6.98 6.23
N GLU A 79 7.81 -7.88 5.43
CA GLU A 79 7.30 -8.24 4.09
C GLU A 79 7.11 -9.73 3.85
N CYS A 80 7.66 -10.61 4.69
CA CYS A 80 7.50 -12.06 4.50
C CYS A 80 6.09 -12.49 4.88
N PHE A 81 5.46 -13.29 4.02
CA PHE A 81 4.10 -13.82 4.20
C PHE A 81 4.07 -15.27 4.67
N ASP A 82 5.22 -15.93 4.73
CA ASP A 82 5.41 -17.37 4.99
C ASP A 82 6.26 -17.65 6.24
N VAL A 83 7.22 -16.78 6.56
CA VAL A 83 8.07 -16.84 7.76
C VAL A 83 7.96 -15.55 8.57
N VAL A 84 8.13 -15.67 9.89
CA VAL A 84 8.05 -14.53 10.82
C VAL A 84 9.30 -13.65 10.74
N SER A 85 10.45 -14.24 10.40
CA SER A 85 11.71 -13.56 10.09
C SER A 85 12.47 -14.32 9.02
N CYS A 86 13.22 -13.61 8.20
CA CYS A 86 14.16 -14.18 7.23
C CYS A 86 15.52 -13.51 7.39
N ASP A 87 16.58 -14.22 7.02
CA ASP A 87 17.96 -13.76 7.07
C ASP A 87 18.24 -12.81 5.90
N THR A 88 17.67 -11.60 5.95
CA THR A 88 18.06 -10.54 5.02
C THR A 88 18.44 -9.29 5.78
N THR A 89 19.48 -8.60 5.30
CA THR A 89 19.89 -7.33 5.86
C THR A 89 19.02 -6.20 5.30
N ARG A 90 18.49 -5.35 6.19
CA ARG A 90 17.76 -4.13 5.80
C ARG A 90 18.38 -2.94 6.50
N THR A 91 18.40 -1.81 5.82
CA THR A 91 18.78 -0.53 6.42
C THR A 91 17.68 0.47 6.12
N TYR A 92 17.19 1.13 7.16
CA TYR A 92 16.18 2.16 7.05
C TYR A 92 16.80 3.55 7.19
N HIS A 93 16.43 4.46 6.28
CA HIS A 93 16.77 5.87 6.36
C HIS A 93 15.50 6.70 6.38
N MET A 94 15.26 7.39 7.49
CA MET A 94 14.17 8.36 7.59
C MET A 94 14.54 9.61 6.77
N LEU A 95 13.91 9.76 5.61
CA LEU A 95 14.12 10.92 4.73
C LEU A 95 13.32 12.15 5.18
N ASP A 96 12.12 11.93 5.72
CA ASP A 96 11.25 13.01 6.22
C ASP A 96 10.44 12.57 7.45
N ARG A 97 10.29 13.47 8.43
CA ARG A 97 9.52 13.26 9.65
C ARG A 97 8.61 14.46 9.93
N GLY A 98 7.39 14.39 9.39
CA GLY A 98 6.33 15.35 9.66
C GLY A 98 5.49 14.99 10.89
N GLU A 99 4.63 15.90 11.35
CA GLU A 99 3.71 15.61 12.46
C GLU A 99 2.72 14.48 12.13
N SER A 100 2.27 14.42 10.87
CA SER A 100 1.30 13.43 10.37
C SER A 100 1.85 12.55 9.24
N SER A 101 3.17 12.53 9.02
CA SER A 101 3.79 11.65 8.03
C SER A 101 5.22 11.20 8.33
N ARG A 102 5.60 10.12 7.66
CA ARG A 102 6.98 9.64 7.54
C ARG A 102 7.31 9.37 6.09
N THR A 103 8.54 9.64 5.68
CA THR A 103 9.11 9.09 4.45
C THR A 103 10.34 8.27 4.81
N VAL A 104 10.30 6.97 4.53
CA VAL A 104 11.38 6.04 4.85
C VAL A 104 11.92 5.45 3.55
N TYR A 105 13.23 5.55 3.35
CA TYR A 105 13.93 4.77 2.35
C TYR A 105 14.43 3.48 2.99
N THR A 106 14.15 2.36 2.33
CA THR A 106 14.59 1.03 2.75
C THR A 106 15.51 0.46 1.69
N LEU A 107 16.75 0.16 2.08
CA LEU A 107 17.66 -0.67 1.30
C LEU A 107 17.62 -2.10 1.83
N ARG A 108 17.36 -3.06 0.96
CA ARG A 108 17.48 -4.49 1.30
C ARG A 108 18.57 -5.16 0.48
N ARG A 109 19.28 -6.07 1.13
CA ARG A 109 20.31 -6.95 0.55
C ARG A 109 19.96 -8.42 0.80
N GLU A 110 20.66 -9.33 0.14
CA GLU A 110 20.64 -10.78 0.45
C GLU A 110 19.24 -11.42 0.29
N LEU A 111 18.57 -11.11 -0.82
CA LEU A 111 17.16 -11.43 -1.02
C LEU A 111 16.85 -12.92 -1.24
N SER A 112 17.86 -13.79 -1.34
CA SER A 112 17.71 -15.23 -1.59
C SER A 112 17.01 -15.97 -0.45
N GLY A 113 17.13 -15.49 0.79
CA GLY A 113 16.43 -16.04 1.95
C GLY A 113 15.04 -15.45 2.19
N CYS A 114 14.66 -14.41 1.45
CA CYS A 114 13.39 -13.71 1.64
C CYS A 114 12.29 -14.32 0.78
N GLN A 115 11.19 -14.66 1.43
CA GLN A 115 9.99 -15.15 0.77
C GLN A 115 8.92 -14.05 0.75
N SER A 116 9.35 -12.79 0.75
CA SER A 116 8.47 -11.67 0.43
C SER A 116 8.00 -11.76 -1.01
N LEU A 117 6.87 -11.12 -1.28
CA LEU A 117 6.28 -11.18 -2.60
C LEU A 117 7.15 -10.53 -3.69
N PRO A 118 7.79 -9.36 -3.45
CA PRO A 118 8.78 -8.84 -4.38
C PRO A 118 9.86 -9.88 -4.71
N SER A 119 10.44 -10.54 -3.70
CA SER A 119 11.50 -11.54 -3.87
C SER A 119 11.01 -12.80 -4.60
N PHE A 120 9.76 -13.20 -4.36
CA PHE A 120 9.13 -14.31 -5.06
C PHE A 120 8.95 -13.99 -6.55
N LEU A 121 8.42 -12.81 -6.87
CA LEU A 121 8.19 -12.38 -8.25
C LEU A 121 9.48 -12.12 -9.01
N HIS A 122 10.47 -11.51 -8.39
CA HIS A 122 11.78 -11.29 -9.01
C HIS A 122 12.44 -12.60 -9.47
N ARG A 123 12.25 -13.71 -8.73
CA ARG A 123 12.72 -15.05 -9.13
C ARG A 123 11.99 -15.66 -10.33
N HIS A 124 10.77 -15.21 -10.62
CA HIS A 124 9.92 -15.75 -11.68
C HIS A 124 9.76 -14.79 -12.87
N VAL A 125 10.12 -13.51 -12.70
CA VAL A 125 10.00 -12.44 -13.70
C VAL A 125 11.37 -11.77 -13.88
N SER A 126 12.13 -12.24 -14.87
CA SER A 126 13.52 -11.84 -15.09
C SER A 126 13.70 -10.53 -15.88
N GLU A 127 12.70 -10.09 -16.63
CA GLU A 127 12.76 -8.86 -17.44
C GLU A 127 12.50 -7.57 -16.63
N GLY A 128 12.35 -7.70 -15.31
CA GLY A 128 12.14 -6.58 -14.39
C GLY A 128 10.68 -6.42 -13.96
N THR A 129 10.51 -5.84 -12.77
CA THR A 129 9.21 -5.58 -12.15
C THR A 129 9.26 -4.26 -11.42
N ILE A 130 8.14 -3.56 -11.42
CA ILE A 130 7.92 -2.41 -10.54
C ILE A 130 6.80 -2.81 -9.59
N PHE A 131 6.99 -2.50 -8.31
CA PHE A 131 6.03 -2.79 -7.27
C PHE A 131 5.50 -1.51 -6.69
N GLU A 132 4.19 -1.49 -6.45
CA GLU A 132 3.59 -0.56 -5.54
C GLU A 132 2.74 -1.32 -4.55
N SER A 133 2.62 -0.77 -3.34
CA SER A 133 1.84 -1.42 -2.30
C SER A 133 1.19 -0.41 -1.37
N ARG A 134 0.10 -0.83 -0.73
CA ARG A 134 -0.65 -0.04 0.24
C ARG A 134 -1.03 -0.90 1.43
N ARG A 135 -0.72 -0.43 2.63
CA ARG A 135 -1.20 -1.01 3.90
C ARG A 135 -2.22 -0.09 4.55
N THR A 136 -3.36 -0.67 4.94
CA THR A 136 -4.41 -0.01 5.72
C THR A 136 -5.22 -1.06 6.47
N GLY A 137 -5.51 -0.85 7.76
CA GLY A 137 -6.28 -1.81 8.55
C GLY A 137 -5.61 -3.18 8.56
N ASN A 138 -6.31 -4.22 8.11
CA ASN A 138 -5.77 -5.57 7.98
C ASN A 138 -5.32 -5.94 6.55
N GLU A 139 -5.36 -5.02 5.60
CA GLU A 139 -5.05 -5.29 4.19
C GLU A 139 -3.64 -4.82 3.82
N TYR A 140 -2.93 -5.66 3.09
CA TYR A 140 -1.73 -5.31 2.35
C TYR A 140 -1.92 -5.58 0.86
N ARG A 141 -2.28 -4.53 0.14
CA ARG A 141 -2.56 -4.56 -1.30
C ARG A 141 -1.30 -4.23 -2.09
N TRP A 142 -1.12 -4.90 -3.21
CA TRP A 142 0.01 -4.68 -4.09
C TRP A 142 -0.43 -4.62 -5.55
N ARG A 143 0.23 -3.74 -6.30
CA ARG A 143 0.13 -3.62 -7.75
C ARG A 143 1.50 -3.89 -8.33
N VAL A 144 1.56 -4.73 -9.36
CA VAL A 144 2.83 -5.11 -10.00
C VAL A 144 2.70 -4.94 -11.50
N LEU A 145 3.58 -4.14 -12.09
CA LEU A 145 3.80 -4.17 -13.54
C LEU A 145 4.96 -5.08 -13.88
N TYR A 146 4.76 -5.80 -14.98
CA TYR A 146 5.70 -6.74 -15.53
C TYR A 146 5.51 -6.86 -17.06
N PRO A 147 6.53 -7.36 -17.78
CA PRO A 147 6.41 -7.70 -19.20
C PRO A 147 5.45 -8.87 -19.44
N GLY A 148 4.49 -8.70 -20.37
CA GLY A 148 3.22 -9.43 -20.40
C GLY A 148 3.18 -10.90 -20.83
N SER A 149 4.31 -11.60 -20.87
CA SER A 149 4.38 -13.01 -21.27
C SER A 149 4.37 -14.01 -20.10
N ASN A 150 4.49 -13.55 -18.85
CA ASN A 150 4.68 -14.45 -17.71
C ASN A 150 3.36 -15.04 -17.16
N PRO A 151 3.32 -16.36 -16.85
CA PRO A 151 2.11 -17.03 -16.34
C PRO A 151 1.89 -16.69 -14.86
N ILE A 152 1.15 -15.60 -14.60
CA ILE A 152 0.94 -15.12 -13.22
C ILE A 152 0.08 -16.06 -12.36
N GLY A 153 -0.72 -16.94 -12.98
CA GLY A 153 -1.51 -17.94 -12.25
C GLY A 153 -0.63 -18.87 -11.42
N GLU A 154 0.48 -19.36 -11.97
CA GLU A 154 1.40 -20.25 -11.23
C GLU A 154 2.09 -19.52 -10.07
N VAL A 155 2.34 -18.22 -10.22
CA VAL A 155 2.89 -17.39 -9.14
C VAL A 155 1.88 -17.28 -8.00
N TYR A 156 0.60 -17.05 -8.33
CA TYR A 156 -0.47 -16.99 -7.35
C TYR A 156 -0.61 -18.28 -6.55
N ASP A 157 -0.74 -19.42 -7.24
CA ASP A 157 -0.93 -20.73 -6.60
C ASP A 157 0.23 -21.04 -5.63
N LYS A 158 1.46 -20.69 -6.01
CA LYS A 158 2.64 -20.85 -5.17
C LYS A 158 2.61 -19.93 -3.94
N ILE A 159 2.23 -18.66 -4.10
CA ILE A 159 2.10 -17.75 -2.95
C ILE A 159 1.01 -18.26 -2.01
N GLU A 160 -0.17 -18.59 -2.53
CA GLU A 160 -1.30 -19.09 -1.74
C GLU A 160 -0.94 -20.34 -0.95
N SER A 161 -0.24 -21.30 -1.57
CA SER A 161 0.22 -22.53 -0.90
C SER A 161 1.34 -22.31 0.14
N SER A 162 1.96 -21.14 0.17
CA SER A 162 3.08 -20.81 1.06
C SER A 162 2.68 -19.85 2.19
N LEU A 163 1.42 -19.43 2.27
CA LEU A 163 0.97 -18.51 3.31
C LEU A 163 1.06 -19.17 4.70
N ARG A 164 1.54 -18.41 5.68
CA ARG A 164 1.49 -18.82 7.08
C ARG A 164 0.08 -18.68 7.67
N ASP A 165 -0.14 -19.33 8.82
CA ASP A 165 -1.40 -19.22 9.57
C ASP A 165 -1.77 -17.76 9.85
N GLY A 166 -3.04 -17.43 9.63
CA GLY A 166 -3.58 -16.08 9.84
C GLY A 166 -3.31 -15.09 8.69
N VAL A 167 -2.83 -15.56 7.54
CA VAL A 167 -2.67 -14.75 6.32
C VAL A 167 -3.48 -15.37 5.18
N THR A 168 -4.34 -14.58 4.55
CA THR A 168 -5.12 -15.02 3.38
C THR A 168 -4.81 -14.15 2.17
N LEU A 169 -4.84 -14.73 0.98
CA LEU A 169 -4.58 -14.03 -0.27
C LEU A 169 -5.84 -14.00 -1.14
N SER A 170 -6.21 -12.82 -1.63
CA SER A 170 -7.25 -12.66 -2.64
C SER A 170 -6.69 -11.98 -3.89
N VAL A 171 -7.04 -12.50 -5.07
CA VAL A 171 -6.78 -11.82 -6.35
C VAL A 171 -7.88 -10.79 -6.59
N SER A 172 -7.47 -9.56 -6.89
CA SER A 172 -8.39 -8.49 -7.23
C SER A 172 -8.61 -8.47 -8.74
N HIS A 173 -7.56 -8.27 -9.56
CA HIS A 173 -7.68 -8.15 -11.02
C HIS A 173 -6.37 -8.45 -11.77
N ILE A 174 -6.49 -8.91 -13.03
CA ILE A 174 -5.42 -8.91 -14.05
C ILE A 174 -5.92 -8.04 -15.21
N THR A 175 -5.23 -6.94 -15.52
CA THR A 175 -5.64 -6.01 -16.59
C THR A 175 -4.44 -5.59 -17.45
N SER A 176 -4.72 -4.99 -18.62
CA SER A 176 -3.72 -4.17 -19.33
C SER A 176 -3.31 -2.99 -18.44
N ALA A 177 -2.02 -2.66 -18.41
CA ALA A 177 -1.49 -1.60 -17.56
C ALA A 177 -2.18 -0.24 -17.83
N GLY A 178 -2.62 0.45 -16.76
CA GLY A 178 -3.26 1.77 -16.85
C GLY A 178 -3.32 2.49 -15.49
N ASN A 179 -3.30 3.82 -15.49
CA ASN A 179 -3.38 4.67 -14.29
C ASN A 179 -2.31 4.36 -13.21
N TRP A 180 -1.04 4.27 -13.63
CA TRP A 180 0.13 4.18 -12.77
C TRP A 180 0.77 5.56 -12.54
N LYS A 181 -0.02 6.52 -12.05
CA LYS A 181 0.52 7.83 -11.67
C LYS A 181 1.05 7.74 -10.22
N ALA A 182 2.38 7.70 -10.08
CA ALA A 182 3.06 7.69 -8.78
C ALA A 182 2.74 8.94 -7.93
N THR A 183 2.43 10.07 -8.59
CA THR A 183 2.13 11.37 -7.97
C THR A 183 0.68 11.51 -7.48
N GLU A 184 -0.28 10.80 -8.06
CA GLU A 184 -1.70 10.86 -7.63
C GLU A 184 -1.92 10.21 -6.24
N ARG A 185 -0.97 9.39 -5.78
CA ARG A 185 -1.13 8.51 -4.60
C ARG A 185 -0.75 9.12 -3.26
N VAL A 186 -0.03 10.25 -3.30
CA VAL A 186 0.38 11.06 -2.13
C VAL A 186 -0.42 12.37 -2.07
N ALA A 187 -1.11 12.73 -3.15
CA ALA A 187 -1.52 14.10 -3.40
C ALA A 187 -2.77 14.55 -2.63
N THR A 188 -3.61 13.64 -2.14
CA THR A 188 -4.53 14.01 -1.06
C THR A 188 -3.83 13.92 0.28
N ASN A 189 -3.04 14.94 0.58
CA ASN A 189 -2.37 15.15 1.87
C ASN A 189 -3.40 15.51 2.97
N PHE A 190 -4.35 14.60 3.21
CA PHE A 190 -5.40 14.75 4.21
C PHE A 190 -4.82 14.66 5.61
N SER A 191 -5.35 15.48 6.51
CA SER A 191 -5.12 15.27 7.94
C SER A 191 -5.74 13.93 8.36
N PRO A 192 -5.25 13.29 9.44
CA PRO A 192 -5.84 12.08 9.98
C PRO A 192 -7.35 12.19 10.22
N GLN A 193 -7.81 13.36 10.68
CA GLN A 193 -9.23 13.61 10.91
C GLN A 193 -10.04 13.71 9.60
N GLN A 194 -9.48 14.34 8.57
CA GLN A 194 -10.11 14.36 7.23
C GLN A 194 -10.26 12.94 6.69
N TRP A 195 -9.22 12.12 6.87
CA TRP A 195 -9.26 10.73 6.42
C TRP A 195 -10.30 9.91 7.19
N ARG A 196 -10.32 10.02 8.52
CA ARG A 196 -11.32 9.35 9.37
C ARG A 196 -12.75 9.70 8.93
N VAL A 197 -13.03 10.98 8.69
CA VAL A 197 -14.35 11.45 8.26
C VAL A 197 -14.71 10.97 6.85
N LEU A 198 -13.80 11.09 5.88
CA LEU A 198 -14.04 10.59 4.52
C LEU A 198 -14.25 9.08 4.48
N LYS A 199 -13.45 8.32 5.23
CA LYS A 199 -13.59 6.86 5.31
C LYS A 199 -14.95 6.47 5.85
N ALA A 200 -15.42 7.11 6.93
CA ALA A 200 -16.76 6.85 7.47
C ALA A 200 -17.86 7.23 6.46
N ALA A 201 -17.71 8.35 5.74
CA ALA A 201 -18.65 8.75 4.70
C ALA A 201 -18.77 7.70 3.58
N VAL A 202 -17.65 7.17 3.08
CA VAL A 202 -17.68 6.09 2.08
C VAL A 202 -18.25 4.80 2.67
N THR A 203 -17.76 4.38 3.84
CA THR A 203 -18.12 3.10 4.47
C THR A 203 -19.61 3.00 4.80
N HIS A 204 -20.22 4.12 5.18
CA HIS A 204 -21.64 4.17 5.57
C HIS A 204 -22.55 4.72 4.47
N GLY A 205 -22.07 4.82 3.22
CA GLY A 205 -22.94 5.13 2.08
C GLY A 205 -23.39 6.60 1.99
N TYR A 206 -22.61 7.55 2.49
CA TYR A 206 -22.89 9.00 2.35
C TYR A 206 -22.84 9.46 0.88
N TYR A 207 -21.99 8.83 0.06
CA TYR A 207 -21.83 9.13 -1.36
C TYR A 207 -22.70 8.28 -2.30
N GLU A 208 -23.45 7.31 -1.74
CA GLU A 208 -24.33 6.43 -2.51
C GLU A 208 -25.56 7.16 -3.05
N ARG A 209 -26.22 6.54 -4.04
CA ARG A 209 -27.45 7.06 -4.63
C ARG A 209 -28.56 5.98 -4.61
N PRO A 210 -29.57 6.09 -3.73
CA PRO A 210 -29.78 7.15 -2.72
C PRO A 210 -28.75 7.09 -1.57
N ARG A 211 -28.52 8.22 -0.90
CA ARG A 211 -27.61 8.27 0.26
C ARG A 211 -28.17 7.41 1.40
N GLU A 212 -27.33 6.56 1.97
CA GLU A 212 -27.70 5.71 3.11
C GLU A 212 -27.61 6.47 4.44
N VAL A 213 -26.66 7.41 4.55
CA VAL A 213 -26.46 8.25 5.75
C VAL A 213 -26.35 9.73 5.41
N SER A 214 -26.74 10.58 6.37
CA SER A 214 -26.53 12.02 6.33
C SER A 214 -25.29 12.45 7.11
N VAL A 215 -24.88 13.72 6.99
CA VAL A 215 -23.83 14.31 7.82
C VAL A 215 -24.17 14.24 9.32
N LYS A 216 -25.46 14.30 9.67
CA LYS A 216 -25.91 14.15 11.05
C LYS A 216 -25.63 12.74 11.56
N ASP A 217 -25.91 11.73 10.74
CA ASP A 217 -25.68 10.33 11.10
C ASP A 217 -24.18 10.03 11.21
N LEU A 218 -23.36 10.56 10.30
CA LEU A 218 -21.89 10.50 10.40
C LEU A 218 -21.36 11.17 11.67
N ALA A 219 -21.90 12.32 12.06
CA ALA A 219 -21.55 12.99 13.31
C ALA A 219 -21.86 12.11 14.53
N SER A 220 -22.99 11.40 14.51
CA SER A 220 -23.33 10.42 15.55
C SER A 220 -22.41 9.19 15.53
N ILE A 221 -22.06 8.66 14.35
CA ILE A 221 -21.16 7.51 14.20
C ILE A 221 -19.74 7.85 14.70
N LEU A 222 -19.27 9.05 14.41
CA LEU A 222 -17.91 9.49 14.74
C LEU A 222 -17.80 10.11 16.14
N ASP A 223 -18.90 10.29 16.86
CA ASP A 223 -18.96 11.01 18.13
C ASP A 223 -18.31 12.41 18.06
N GLU A 224 -18.66 13.16 17.01
CA GLU A 224 -18.07 14.46 16.69
C GLU A 224 -19.17 15.50 16.43
N PRO A 225 -18.95 16.80 16.71
CA PRO A 225 -19.91 17.83 16.36
C PRO A 225 -20.20 17.83 14.84
N ARG A 226 -21.47 17.99 14.47
CA ARG A 226 -21.90 18.04 13.07
C ARG A 226 -21.12 19.09 12.25
N SER A 227 -20.81 20.23 12.84
CA SER A 227 -19.99 21.28 12.22
C SER A 227 -18.57 20.81 11.91
N THR A 228 -17.96 20.02 12.80
CA THR A 228 -16.63 19.43 12.61
C THR A 228 -16.65 18.46 11.44
N VAL A 229 -17.58 17.49 11.44
CA VAL A 229 -17.70 16.51 10.35
C VAL A 229 -17.94 17.20 9.01
N GLN A 230 -18.83 18.19 8.98
CA GLN A 230 -19.12 18.95 7.76
C GLN A 230 -17.89 19.73 7.26
N TYR A 231 -17.14 20.36 8.16
CA TYR A 231 -15.91 21.07 7.81
C TYR A 231 -14.85 20.12 7.25
N GLN A 232 -14.67 18.94 7.86
CA GLN A 232 -13.69 17.97 7.40
C GLN A 232 -14.08 17.37 6.05
N LEU A 233 -15.36 17.00 5.85
CA LEU A 233 -15.85 16.54 4.55
C LEU A 233 -15.61 17.58 3.47
N ARG A 234 -16.08 18.81 3.68
CA ARG A 234 -15.96 19.88 2.69
C ARG A 234 -14.50 20.15 2.35
N THR A 235 -13.63 20.27 3.35
CA THR A 235 -12.20 20.54 3.12
C THR A 235 -11.53 19.41 2.35
N ALA A 236 -11.92 18.17 2.63
CA ALA A 236 -11.37 17.02 1.95
C ALA A 236 -11.90 16.91 0.50
N GLU A 237 -13.19 17.11 0.29
CA GLU A 237 -13.85 17.17 -1.02
C GLU A 237 -13.28 18.30 -1.90
N ASP A 238 -13.15 19.51 -1.36
CA ASP A 238 -12.58 20.67 -2.07
C ASP A 238 -11.17 20.33 -2.59
N ARG A 239 -10.33 19.67 -1.77
CA ARG A 239 -8.99 19.23 -2.18
C ARG A 239 -9.02 18.19 -3.31
N ILE A 240 -9.90 17.18 -3.19
CA ILE A 240 -10.04 16.14 -4.24
C ILE A 240 -10.42 16.79 -5.57
N VAL A 241 -11.43 17.68 -5.53
CA VAL A 241 -11.96 18.32 -6.73
C VAL A 241 -10.92 19.26 -7.34
N SER A 242 -10.26 20.09 -6.54
CA SER A 242 -9.20 20.99 -7.03
C SER A 242 -8.09 20.22 -7.72
N GLN A 243 -7.58 19.16 -7.08
CA GLN A 243 -6.51 18.36 -7.64
C GLN A 243 -6.95 17.62 -8.91
N PHE A 244 -8.14 16.99 -8.90
CA PHE A 244 -8.68 16.32 -10.07
C PHE A 244 -8.81 17.26 -11.27
N VAL A 245 -9.24 18.52 -11.04
CA VAL A 245 -9.33 19.54 -12.10
C VAL A 245 -7.96 19.97 -12.60
N GLU A 246 -6.99 20.21 -11.70
CA GLU A 246 -5.60 20.55 -12.06
C GLU A 246 -4.93 19.43 -12.88
N GLU A 247 -5.27 18.17 -12.64
CA GLU A 247 -4.72 17.02 -13.35
C GLU A 247 -5.40 16.70 -14.69
N THR A 248 -6.61 17.24 -14.90
CA THR A 248 -7.42 17.00 -16.12
C THR A 248 -7.32 18.15 -17.13
N LEU A 249 -6.79 19.31 -16.74
CA LEU A 249 -6.51 20.48 -17.59
C LEU A 249 -5.07 20.48 -18.11
#